data_AF-A0A662BI09-F1
#
_entry.id   AF-A0A662BI09-F1
#
_cell.length_a   1.000
_cell.length_b   1.000
_cell.length_c   1.000
_cell.angle_alpha   90.00
_cell.angle_beta   90.00
_cell.angle_gamma   90.00
#
_symmetry.space_group_name_H-M   'P 1'
#
loop_
_entity.id
_entity.type
_entity.pdbx_description
1 polymer ?
#
loop_
_entity_poly.entity_id
_entity_poly.type
_entity_poly.pdbx_seq_one_letter_code
_entity_poly.pdbx_strand_id
1 'polypeptide(L)'
;MKKFNLKIKARFGIFLGIIIIAFIVVILLFSWSVRDIKSYDNYNLAVKELVVEYLTMRRFEQHFLLRYIEDDGFFKSGKNRYLRKHTESYNRLSNKLERLKDNPLTEKLELNENLEKIKGFNDNYERIFHELAQKVYHRGSTNSGTIGAIHKGLNQILELVNTQNTREPILALIQNVKDYLITRDLQYATKFDVNINILSYQLGAGLNTESLGSASVSETGALVSSDNDLITKLNVFKENFNQLIKQDALIGLSSSKGLNNTLRTEIHKFDPEIESLVEAITIKKAESLENSTQLLMILIGLLILIIIFYIVRFSSSITRPIDKLNEYLQPLSKGILPDKLLLLKQKNEVFDMTKAINELIEGLKKTTSFAETIGQGVYDVEFKPLSDKDVLGNSLLSMRTNLIQSQSEEKKRQHEDDLRKWSNEGLAQFNELLRQSAGNIDLLTASIVRHLVNFLGSNQSGLFLLNDNNKEDIHLELVAT
;
A
#
# COMPACT_ATOMS: atom_id res chain seq x y z
N MET A 1 -22.44 -13.59 -23.81
CA MET A 1 -21.77 -12.28 -23.68
C MET A 1 -21.74 -11.57 -25.04
N LYS A 2 -22.50 -10.48 -25.22
CA LYS A 2 -22.39 -9.60 -26.39
C LYS A 2 -20.94 -9.10 -26.49
N LYS A 3 -20.20 -9.50 -27.53
CA LYS A 3 -18.86 -8.96 -27.79
C LYS A 3 -19.02 -7.50 -28.18
N PHE A 4 -18.73 -6.59 -27.25
CA PHE A 4 -18.68 -5.16 -27.54
C PHE A 4 -17.58 -4.92 -28.59
N ASN A 5 -17.98 -4.37 -29.75
CA ASN A 5 -17.07 -3.96 -30.82
C ASN A 5 -16.40 -2.63 -30.42
N LEU A 6 -15.59 -2.67 -29.37
CA LEU A 6 -14.80 -1.53 -28.93
C LEU A 6 -13.55 -1.40 -29.81
N LYS A 7 -13.32 -0.17 -30.27
CA LYS A 7 -12.06 0.30 -30.86
C LYS A 7 -10.86 -0.11 -30.01
N ILE A 8 -9.74 -0.44 -30.64
CA ILE A 8 -8.48 -0.84 -29.98
C ILE A 8 -8.05 0.22 -28.95
N LYS A 9 -8.14 1.50 -29.31
CA LYS A 9 -7.83 2.63 -28.42
C LYS A 9 -8.68 2.63 -27.15
N ALA A 10 -9.97 2.33 -27.27
CA ALA A 10 -10.88 2.28 -26.13
C ALA A 10 -10.57 1.08 -25.21
N ARG A 11 -10.25 -0.08 -25.79
CA ARG A 11 -9.85 -1.28 -25.01
C ARG A 11 -8.55 -1.06 -24.24
N PHE A 12 -7.59 -0.35 -24.85
CA PHE A 12 -6.35 0.01 -24.18
C PHE A 12 -6.59 1.01 -23.04
N GLY A 13 -7.41 2.04 -23.27
CA GLY A 13 -7.77 3.01 -22.23
C GLY A 13 -8.48 2.39 -21.03
N ILE A 14 -9.43 1.47 -21.26
CA ILE A 14 -10.11 0.73 -20.18
C ILE A 14 -9.10 -0.07 -19.36
N PHE A 15 -8.16 -0.75 -20.01
CA PHE A 15 -7.14 -1.52 -19.30
C PHE A 15 -6.20 -0.67 -18.47
N LEU A 16 -5.71 0.43 -19.04
CA LEU A 16 -4.88 1.38 -18.31
C LEU A 16 -5.64 1.90 -17.08
N GLY A 17 -6.93 2.22 -17.24
CA GLY A 17 -7.81 2.60 -16.13
C GLY A 17 -7.93 1.53 -15.06
N ILE A 18 -8.13 0.25 -15.44
CA ILE A 18 -8.20 -0.87 -14.49
C ILE A 18 -6.88 -1.02 -13.71
N ILE A 19 -5.72 -0.94 -14.38
CA ILE A 19 -4.42 -1.00 -13.70
C ILE A 19 -4.28 0.15 -12.71
N ILE A 20 -4.59 1.38 -13.13
CA ILE A 20 -4.49 2.56 -12.27
C ILE A 20 -5.38 2.40 -11.04
N ILE A 21 -6.62 1.96 -11.22
CA ILE A 21 -7.55 1.70 -10.11
C ILE A 21 -6.99 0.61 -9.18
N ALA A 22 -6.50 -0.50 -9.73
CA ALA A 22 -5.90 -1.56 -8.94
C ALA A 22 -4.69 -1.05 -8.13
N PHE A 23 -3.85 -0.22 -8.73
CA PHE A 23 -2.70 0.39 -8.07
C PHE A 23 -3.12 1.34 -6.94
N ILE A 24 -4.16 2.15 -7.17
CA ILE A 24 -4.73 3.04 -6.14
C ILE A 24 -5.28 2.21 -4.96
N VAL A 25 -6.00 1.12 -5.24
CA VAL A 25 -6.52 0.23 -4.19
C VAL A 25 -5.37 -0.36 -3.36
N VAL A 26 -4.30 -0.83 -4.00
CA VAL A 26 -3.11 -1.34 -3.29
C VAL A 26 -2.47 -0.26 -2.42
N ILE A 27 -2.32 0.96 -2.93
CA ILE A 27 -1.76 2.09 -2.16
C ILE A 27 -2.64 2.43 -0.97
N LEU A 28 -3.97 2.47 -1.14
CA LEU A 28 -4.90 2.77 -0.06
C LEU A 28 -4.86 1.69 1.04
N LEU A 29 -4.83 0.41 0.66
CA LEU A 29 -4.71 -0.70 1.60
C LEU A 29 -3.36 -0.67 2.32
N PHE A 30 -2.27 -0.39 1.61
CA PHE A 30 -0.96 -0.22 2.22
C PHE A 30 -0.93 0.95 3.20
N SER A 31 -1.49 2.10 2.83
CA SER A 31 -1.59 3.26 3.72
C SER A 31 -2.45 2.97 4.95
N TRP A 32 -3.52 2.18 4.82
CA TRP A 32 -4.33 1.73 5.93
C TRP A 32 -3.55 0.81 6.87
N SER A 33 -2.80 -0.15 6.31
CA SER A 33 -1.91 -1.05 7.08
C SER A 33 -0.83 -0.28 7.86
N VAL A 34 -0.16 0.69 7.23
CA VAL A 34 0.83 1.55 7.91
C VAL A 34 0.20 2.32 9.06
N ARG A 35 -1.06 2.78 8.90
CA ARG A 35 -1.79 3.48 9.97
C ARG A 35 -2.13 2.54 11.13
N ASP A 36 -2.56 1.31 10.84
CA ASP A 36 -2.82 0.29 11.87
C ASP A 36 -1.54 -0.02 12.65
N ILE A 37 -0.41 -0.27 11.98
CA ILE A 37 0.90 -0.50 12.64
C ILE A 37 1.31 0.69 13.51
N LYS A 38 1.16 1.92 13.01
CA LYS A 38 1.47 3.14 13.77
C LYS A 38 0.58 3.29 15.01
N SER A 39 -0.66 2.80 14.98
CA SER A 39 -1.54 2.81 16.15
C SER A 39 -0.99 1.92 17.28
N TYR A 40 -0.46 0.74 16.94
CA TYR A 40 0.23 -0.12 17.93
C TYR A 40 1.49 0.55 18.50
N ASP A 41 2.28 1.24 17.67
CA ASP A 41 3.46 1.96 18.15
C ASP A 41 3.11 3.11 19.09
N ASN A 42 2.08 3.88 18.78
CA ASN A 42 1.59 4.96 19.64
C ASN A 42 1.05 4.40 20.97
N TYR A 43 0.34 3.27 20.94
CA TYR A 43 -0.16 2.62 22.14
C TYR A 43 0.99 2.06 23.00
N ASN A 44 1.98 1.40 22.39
CA ASN A 44 3.18 0.95 23.08
C ASN A 44 3.97 2.11 23.70
N LEU A 45 4.07 3.24 23.00
CA LEU A 45 4.69 4.45 23.54
C LEU A 45 3.94 4.96 24.78
N ALA A 46 2.60 4.99 24.73
CA ALA A 46 1.78 5.39 25.87
C ALA A 46 1.97 4.46 27.08
N VAL A 47 2.10 3.15 26.86
CA VAL A 47 2.44 2.18 27.92
C VAL A 47 3.85 2.43 28.48
N LYS A 48 4.85 2.69 27.63
CA LYS A 48 6.20 3.04 28.10
C LYS A 48 6.21 4.31 28.96
N GLU A 49 5.45 5.33 28.56
CA GLU A 49 5.32 6.56 29.36
C GLU A 49 4.62 6.30 30.71
N LEU A 50 3.67 5.37 30.77
CA LEU A 50 3.05 4.93 32.02
C LEU A 50 4.10 4.31 32.95
N VAL A 51 4.97 3.43 32.43
CA VAL A 51 6.06 2.82 33.21
C VAL A 51 7.02 3.89 33.76
N VAL A 52 7.33 4.93 32.98
CA VAL A 52 8.18 6.04 33.43
C VAL A 52 7.54 6.81 34.59
N GLU A 53 6.23 7.07 34.55
CA GLU A 53 5.53 7.75 35.66
C GLU A 53 5.47 6.87 36.92
N TYR A 54 5.26 5.56 36.76
CA TYR A 54 5.32 4.58 37.85
C TYR A 54 6.69 4.60 38.55
N LEU A 55 7.78 4.52 37.78
CA LEU A 55 9.14 4.59 38.32
C LEU A 55 9.44 5.94 38.98
N THR A 56 8.88 7.02 38.42
CA THR A 56 9.02 8.37 38.97
C THR A 56 8.30 8.51 40.32
N MET A 57 7.09 7.99 40.43
CA MET A 57 6.32 7.93 41.68
C MET A 57 7.08 7.15 42.76
N ARG A 58 7.57 5.95 42.42
CA ARG A 58 8.40 5.11 43.30
C ARG A 58 9.69 5.80 43.74
N ARG A 59 10.36 6.52 42.85
CA ARG A 59 11.56 7.30 43.19
C ARG A 59 11.26 8.37 44.25
N PHE A 60 10.11 9.05 44.16
CA PHE A 60 9.74 10.06 45.16
C PHE A 60 9.33 9.44 46.50
N GLU A 61 8.70 8.27 46.49
CA GLU A 61 8.46 7.46 47.70
C GLU A 61 9.80 7.18 48.41
N GLN A 62 10.77 6.62 47.71
CA GLN A 62 12.09 6.31 48.26
C GLN A 62 12.80 7.54 48.80
N HIS A 63 12.74 8.67 48.09
CA HIS A 63 13.31 9.92 48.58
C HIS A 63 12.65 10.44 49.86
N PHE A 64 11.35 10.25 50.01
CA PHE A 64 10.66 10.55 51.26
C PHE A 64 11.15 9.63 52.37
N LEU A 65 11.11 8.31 52.16
CA LEU A 65 11.48 7.29 53.15
C LEU A 65 12.93 7.41 53.63
N LEU A 66 13.85 7.88 52.78
CA LEU A 66 15.26 8.06 53.15
C LEU A 66 15.55 9.37 53.88
N ARG A 67 14.68 10.38 53.81
CA ARG A 67 15.00 11.76 54.24
C ARG A 67 14.01 12.38 55.19
N TYR A 68 12.88 11.73 55.47
CA TYR A 68 11.84 12.31 56.32
C TYR A 68 12.32 12.62 57.74
N ILE A 69 13.33 11.89 58.25
CA ILE A 69 13.83 12.05 59.62
C ILE A 69 14.42 13.45 59.85
N GLU A 70 15.01 14.06 58.82
CA GLU A 70 15.67 15.38 58.88
C GLU A 70 14.73 16.55 58.51
N ASP A 71 13.48 16.27 58.16
CA ASP A 71 12.53 17.28 57.67
C ASP A 71 11.64 17.85 58.79
N ASP A 72 12.19 18.78 59.56
CA ASP A 72 11.44 19.51 60.59
C ASP A 72 10.19 20.24 60.04
N GLY A 73 10.22 20.65 58.77
CA GLY A 73 9.09 21.32 58.12
C GLY A 73 7.90 20.39 57.92
N PHE A 74 8.17 19.14 57.55
CA PHE A 74 7.16 18.10 57.42
C PHE A 74 6.44 17.85 58.75
N PHE A 75 7.16 17.70 59.86
CA PHE A 75 6.51 17.42 61.14
C PHE A 75 5.78 18.60 61.77
N LYS A 76 6.00 19.83 61.28
CA LYS A 76 5.23 21.02 61.69
C LYS A 76 3.97 21.22 60.86
N SER A 77 4.01 20.87 59.57
CA SER A 77 2.97 21.25 58.60
C SER A 77 2.23 20.08 57.96
N GLY A 78 2.75 18.85 58.10
CA GLY A 78 2.31 17.67 57.35
C GLY A 78 2.71 17.68 55.88
N LYS A 79 3.36 18.74 55.38
CA LYS A 79 3.70 18.91 53.96
C LYS A 79 5.17 18.57 53.71
N ASN A 80 5.41 17.73 52.70
CA ASN A 80 6.75 17.39 52.24
C ASN A 80 6.83 17.47 50.72
N ARG A 81 7.97 17.93 50.20
CA ARG A 81 8.17 18.13 48.75
C ARG A 81 8.07 16.83 47.94
N TYR A 82 8.50 15.70 48.51
CA TYR A 82 8.47 14.39 47.87
C TYR A 82 7.08 13.78 47.93
N LEU A 83 6.34 13.94 49.04
CA LEU A 83 4.93 13.56 49.10
C LEU A 83 4.12 14.28 48.01
N ARG A 84 4.28 15.60 47.87
CA ARG A 84 3.61 16.36 46.80
C ARG A 84 3.97 15.83 45.40
N LYS A 85 5.26 15.67 45.11
CA LYS A 85 5.72 15.17 43.80
C LYS A 85 5.27 13.74 43.52
N HIS A 86 5.13 12.92 44.56
CA HIS A 86 4.59 11.57 44.48
C HIS A 86 3.12 11.63 44.06
N THR A 87 2.28 12.39 44.78
CA THR A 87 0.86 12.57 44.45
C THR A 87 0.66 13.18 43.04
N GLU A 88 1.49 14.14 42.64
CA GLU A 88 1.49 14.66 41.26
C GLU A 88 1.78 13.57 40.23
N SER A 89 2.70 12.64 40.52
CA SER A 89 3.04 11.52 39.63
C SER A 89 1.97 10.44 39.61
N TYR A 90 1.39 10.12 40.77
CA TYR A 90 0.20 9.25 40.89
C TYR A 90 -0.94 9.77 39.99
N ASN A 91 -1.26 11.07 40.09
CA ASN A 91 -2.32 11.67 39.26
C ASN A 91 -2.00 11.60 37.75
N ARG A 92 -0.74 11.82 37.35
CA ARG A 92 -0.32 11.67 35.95
C ARG A 92 -0.44 10.23 35.48
N LEU A 93 -0.07 9.27 36.32
CA LEU A 93 -0.20 7.83 36.02
C LEU A 93 -1.67 7.43 35.90
N SER A 94 -2.53 7.82 36.83
CA SER A 94 -3.97 7.54 36.79
C SER A 94 -4.63 8.11 35.53
N ASN A 95 -4.27 9.34 35.14
CA ASN A 95 -4.75 9.93 33.88
C ASN A 95 -4.26 9.17 32.63
N LYS A 96 -3.02 8.65 32.64
CA LYS A 96 -2.50 7.82 31.54
C LYS A 96 -3.22 6.47 31.47
N LEU A 97 -3.52 5.86 32.62
CA LEU A 97 -4.32 4.62 32.68
C LEU A 97 -5.70 4.83 32.06
N GLU A 98 -6.40 5.93 32.37
CA GLU A 98 -7.71 6.19 31.78
C GLU A 98 -7.63 6.41 30.26
N ARG A 99 -6.64 7.17 29.79
CA ARG A 99 -6.42 7.36 28.33
C ARG A 99 -6.08 6.06 27.60
N LEU A 100 -5.34 5.16 28.25
CA LEU A 100 -5.09 3.83 27.71
C LEU A 100 -6.38 3.03 27.67
N LYS A 101 -7.18 3.05 28.74
CA LYS A 101 -8.47 2.34 28.79
C LYS A 101 -9.45 2.79 27.69
N ASP A 102 -9.51 4.09 27.42
CA ASP A 102 -10.37 4.67 26.37
C ASP A 102 -9.85 4.43 24.94
N ASN A 103 -8.67 3.85 24.78
CA ASN A 103 -8.10 3.60 23.45
C ASN A 103 -8.80 2.41 22.77
N PRO A 104 -9.21 2.52 21.50
CA PRO A 104 -9.81 1.41 20.76
C PRO A 104 -8.96 0.14 20.69
N LEU A 105 -7.63 0.27 20.77
CA LEU A 105 -6.74 -0.89 20.79
C LEU A 105 -6.84 -1.71 22.07
N THR A 106 -7.28 -1.12 23.18
CA THR A 106 -7.41 -1.81 24.47
C THR A 106 -8.45 -2.91 24.39
N GLU A 107 -9.58 -2.62 23.75
CA GLU A 107 -10.61 -3.63 23.48
C GLU A 107 -10.12 -4.66 22.47
N LYS A 108 -9.49 -4.23 21.37
CA LYS A 108 -8.93 -5.11 20.33
C LYS A 108 -7.86 -6.08 20.86
N LEU A 109 -7.14 -5.67 21.91
CA LEU A 109 -6.05 -6.41 22.53
C LEU A 109 -6.47 -7.15 23.81
N GLU A 110 -7.73 -7.04 24.23
CA GLU A 110 -8.26 -7.65 25.46
C GLU A 110 -7.54 -7.19 26.75
N LEU A 111 -7.04 -5.95 26.79
CA LEU A 111 -6.20 -5.43 27.89
C LEU A 111 -6.98 -4.72 29.01
N ASN A 112 -8.31 -4.68 28.92
CA ASN A 112 -9.15 -4.01 29.90
C ASN A 112 -8.93 -4.57 31.32
N GLU A 113 -8.83 -5.89 31.46
CA GLU A 113 -8.61 -6.52 32.76
C GLU A 113 -7.24 -6.15 33.35
N ASN A 114 -6.18 -6.19 32.54
CA ASN A 114 -4.83 -5.80 32.98
C ASN A 114 -4.78 -4.33 33.42
N LEU A 115 -5.38 -3.42 32.66
CA LEU A 115 -5.42 -1.99 33.02
C LEU A 115 -6.22 -1.74 34.30
N GLU A 116 -7.32 -2.48 34.53
CA GLU A 116 -8.07 -2.41 35.79
C GLU A 116 -7.27 -2.95 36.97
N LYS A 117 -6.53 -4.05 36.80
CA LYS A 117 -5.62 -4.57 37.84
C LYS A 117 -4.55 -3.56 38.19
N ILE A 118 -3.90 -2.94 37.20
CA ILE A 118 -2.87 -1.93 37.41
C ILE A 118 -3.46 -0.70 38.13
N LYS A 119 -4.66 -0.25 37.75
CA LYS A 119 -5.36 0.84 38.43
C LYS A 119 -5.63 0.48 39.89
N GLY A 120 -6.17 -0.71 40.15
CA GLY A 120 -6.43 -1.19 41.51
C GLY A 120 -5.17 -1.30 42.37
N PHE A 121 -4.06 -1.81 41.81
CA PHE A 121 -2.78 -1.86 42.50
C PHE A 121 -2.23 -0.47 42.79
N ASN A 122 -2.39 0.49 41.88
CA ASN A 122 -1.99 1.88 42.05
C ASN A 122 -2.76 2.59 43.16
N ASP A 123 -4.08 2.42 43.18
CA ASP A 123 -4.92 3.03 44.20
C ASP A 123 -4.65 2.42 45.59
N ASN A 124 -4.42 1.10 45.65
CA ASN A 124 -4.05 0.44 46.89
C ASN A 124 -2.67 0.88 47.40
N TYR A 125 -1.70 1.00 46.48
CA TYR A 125 -0.36 1.48 46.77
C TYR A 125 -0.36 2.92 47.32
N GLU A 126 -1.08 3.85 46.68
CA GLU A 126 -1.21 5.24 47.15
C GLU A 126 -1.85 5.28 48.56
N ARG A 127 -2.88 4.47 48.79
CA ARG A 127 -3.53 4.37 50.11
C ARG A 127 -2.55 3.91 51.19
N ILE A 128 -1.76 2.86 50.93
CA ILE A 128 -0.75 2.35 51.87
C ILE A 128 0.34 3.40 52.11
N PHE A 129 0.80 4.08 51.07
CA PHE A 129 1.83 5.11 51.20
C PHE A 129 1.34 6.32 51.99
N HIS A 130 0.09 6.75 51.76
CA HIS A 130 -0.53 7.82 52.53
C HIS A 130 -0.68 7.44 54.01
N GLU A 131 -1.14 6.22 54.29
CA GLU A 131 -1.21 5.70 55.67
C GLU A 131 0.18 5.70 56.32
N LEU A 132 1.20 5.23 55.61
CA LEU A 132 2.58 5.24 56.08
C LEU A 132 3.05 6.67 56.40
N ALA A 133 2.83 7.62 55.49
CA ALA A 133 3.19 9.01 55.69
C ALA A 133 2.49 9.63 56.92
N GLN A 134 1.21 9.29 57.16
CA GLN A 134 0.50 9.69 58.37
C GLN A 134 1.10 9.07 59.63
N LYS A 135 1.42 7.77 59.62
CA LYS A 135 2.08 7.11 60.77
C LYS A 135 3.45 7.73 61.05
N VAL A 136 4.23 8.04 60.01
CA VAL A 136 5.51 8.73 60.12
C VAL A 136 5.32 10.14 60.69
N TYR A 137 4.32 10.89 60.23
CA TYR A 137 4.00 12.21 60.79
C TYR A 137 3.70 12.15 62.30
N HIS A 138 2.88 11.18 62.73
CA HIS A 138 2.56 10.98 64.16
C HIS A 138 3.75 10.50 64.99
N ARG A 139 4.64 9.68 64.41
CA ARG A 139 5.91 9.27 65.04
C ARG A 139 6.74 10.49 65.45
N GLY A 140 6.75 11.52 64.60
CA GLY A 140 7.31 12.83 64.92
C GLY A 140 8.83 12.92 64.82
N SER A 141 9.36 14.05 65.31
CA SER A 141 10.79 14.38 65.37
C SER A 141 11.20 14.66 66.82
N THR A 142 12.45 15.06 67.05
CA THR A 142 12.92 15.52 68.37
C THR A 142 12.03 16.62 68.98
N ASN A 143 11.35 17.41 68.15
CA ASN A 143 10.54 18.55 68.58
C ASN A 143 9.02 18.33 68.44
N SER A 144 8.56 17.16 67.99
CA SER A 144 7.14 16.93 67.66
C SER A 144 6.74 15.46 67.72
N GLY A 145 5.44 15.18 67.77
CA GLY A 145 4.88 13.83 67.81
C GLY A 145 5.34 12.99 69.01
N THR A 146 5.32 11.67 68.87
CA THR A 146 5.68 10.74 69.95
C THR A 146 7.13 10.91 70.40
N ILE A 147 8.06 11.11 69.45
CA ILE A 147 9.49 11.35 69.78
C ILE A 147 9.66 12.65 70.57
N GLY A 148 8.97 13.73 70.19
CA GLY A 148 9.01 14.99 70.93
C GLY A 148 8.42 14.86 72.34
N ALA A 149 7.35 14.09 72.51
CA ALA A 149 6.77 13.79 73.81
C ALA A 149 7.74 13.01 74.72
N ILE A 150 8.48 12.04 74.15
CA ILE A 150 9.55 11.29 74.83
C ILE A 150 10.68 12.25 75.24
N HIS A 151 11.12 13.13 74.33
CA HIS A 151 12.20 14.09 74.61
C HIS A 151 11.81 15.08 75.71
N LYS A 152 10.57 15.60 75.68
CA LYS A 152 10.03 16.47 76.72
C LYS A 152 9.92 15.75 78.07
N GLY A 153 9.43 14.51 78.06
CA GLY A 153 9.34 13.67 79.26
C GLY A 153 10.72 13.38 79.87
N LEU A 154 11.72 13.13 79.03
CA LEU A 154 13.11 12.94 79.43
C LEU A 154 13.67 14.17 80.15
N ASN A 155 13.47 15.38 79.60
CA ASN A 155 13.94 16.61 80.25
C ASN A 155 13.25 16.84 81.60
N GLN A 156 11.94 16.58 81.69
CA GLN A 156 11.20 16.65 82.95
C GLN A 156 11.70 15.65 84.00
N ILE A 157 12.04 14.42 83.59
CA ILE A 157 12.64 13.42 84.47
C ILE A 157 14.01 13.91 84.96
N LEU A 158 14.86 14.43 84.06
CA LEU A 158 16.21 14.92 84.43
C LEU A 158 16.18 16.10 85.41
N GLU A 159 15.16 16.96 85.37
CA GLU A 159 14.97 18.07 86.32
C GLU A 159 14.62 17.61 87.74
N LEU A 160 14.02 16.42 87.88
CA LEU A 160 13.60 15.84 89.17
C LEU A 160 14.68 14.97 89.82
N VAL A 161 15.78 14.69 89.11
CA VAL A 161 16.86 13.81 89.59
C VAL A 161 17.86 14.57 90.44
N ASN A 162 17.77 14.38 91.76
CA ASN A 162 18.63 15.07 92.74
C ASN A 162 19.69 14.18 93.42
N THR A 163 19.63 12.85 93.26
CA THR A 163 20.54 11.90 93.96
C THR A 163 21.38 11.06 93.00
N GLN A 164 22.63 10.75 93.40
CA GLN A 164 23.54 9.93 92.58
C GLN A 164 22.98 8.52 92.30
N ASN A 165 22.18 7.97 93.22
CA ASN A 165 21.57 6.63 93.10
C ASN A 165 20.44 6.55 92.06
N THR A 166 19.75 7.65 91.73
CA THR A 166 18.68 7.67 90.71
C THR A 166 19.17 8.12 89.35
N ARG A 167 20.29 8.85 89.30
CA ARG A 167 20.85 9.42 88.07
C ARG A 167 21.38 8.37 87.10
N GLU A 168 22.17 7.41 87.56
CA GLU A 168 22.74 6.39 86.66
C GLU A 168 21.70 5.48 86.00
N PRO A 169 20.70 4.92 86.73
CA PRO A 169 19.65 4.13 86.12
C PRO A 169 18.84 4.92 85.07
N ILE A 170 18.57 6.20 85.32
CA ILE A 170 17.85 7.06 84.38
C ILE A 170 18.69 7.34 83.13
N LEU A 171 19.99 7.57 83.27
CA LEU A 171 20.88 7.72 82.11
C LEU A 171 20.93 6.44 81.27
N ALA A 172 20.92 5.26 81.89
CA ALA A 172 20.85 3.99 81.18
C ALA A 172 19.53 3.82 80.41
N LEU A 173 18.40 4.27 80.97
CA LEU A 173 17.11 4.30 80.25
C LEU A 173 17.16 5.24 79.04
N ILE A 174 17.73 6.43 79.22
CA ILE A 174 17.91 7.41 78.14
C ILE A 174 18.77 6.83 77.02
N GLN A 175 19.85 6.14 77.36
CA GLN A 175 20.74 5.51 76.39
C GLN A 175 20.00 4.42 75.60
N ASN A 176 19.25 3.53 76.27
CA ASN A 176 18.43 2.52 75.58
C ASN A 176 17.45 3.16 74.58
N VAL A 177 16.79 4.25 74.96
CA VAL A 177 15.87 4.96 74.05
C VAL A 177 16.62 5.58 72.88
N LYS A 178 17.78 6.21 73.11
CA LYS A 178 18.60 6.80 72.03
C LYS A 178 19.10 5.73 71.05
N ASP A 179 19.61 4.62 71.58
CA ASP A 179 20.09 3.51 70.77
C ASP A 179 18.95 2.88 69.96
N TYR A 180 17.75 2.76 70.54
CA TYR A 180 16.54 2.36 69.81
C TYR A 180 16.19 3.34 68.69
N LEU A 181 16.19 4.65 68.96
CA LEU A 181 15.82 5.67 67.96
C LEU A 181 16.76 5.67 66.73
N ILE A 182 18.03 5.33 66.94
CA ILE A 182 19.05 5.25 65.88
C ILE A 182 18.93 3.94 65.10
N THR A 183 18.83 2.81 65.81
CA THR A 183 18.97 1.48 65.21
C THR A 183 17.62 0.84 64.84
N ARG A 184 16.55 1.24 65.52
CA ARG A 184 15.23 0.59 65.51
C ARG A 184 15.28 -0.89 65.90
N ASP A 185 16.29 -1.29 66.68
CA ASP A 185 16.44 -2.66 67.17
C ASP A 185 15.67 -2.88 68.48
N LEU A 186 14.76 -3.86 68.47
CA LEU A 186 13.94 -4.24 69.62
C LEU A 186 14.76 -4.69 70.84
N GLN A 187 16.03 -5.07 70.68
CA GLN A 187 16.89 -5.41 71.80
C GLN A 187 16.98 -4.24 72.82
N TYR A 188 17.02 -2.99 72.34
CA TYR A 188 17.07 -1.83 73.22
C TYR A 188 15.74 -1.54 73.92
N ALA A 189 14.61 -1.92 73.31
CA ALA A 189 13.31 -1.90 73.97
C ALA A 189 13.26 -2.91 75.13
N THR A 190 13.76 -4.13 74.93
CA THR A 190 13.85 -5.14 76.00
C THR A 190 14.75 -4.68 77.14
N LYS A 191 15.93 -4.10 76.84
CA LYS A 191 16.83 -3.54 77.86
C LYS A 191 16.17 -2.40 78.63
N PHE A 192 15.39 -1.55 77.95
CA PHE A 192 14.64 -0.47 78.57
C PHE A 192 13.62 -1.01 79.58
N ASP A 193 12.80 -2.00 79.19
CA ASP A 193 11.78 -2.60 80.06
C ASP A 193 12.39 -3.23 81.32
N VAL A 194 13.53 -3.91 81.20
CA VAL A 194 14.25 -4.46 82.36
C VAL A 194 14.72 -3.33 83.28
N ASN A 195 15.40 -2.32 82.74
CA ASN A 195 15.98 -1.24 83.53
C ASN A 195 14.91 -0.39 84.24
N ILE A 196 13.75 -0.16 83.60
CA ILE A 196 12.70 0.70 84.19
C ILE A 196 11.97 -0.03 85.32
N ASN A 197 11.80 -1.35 85.20
CA ASN A 197 11.21 -2.16 86.26
C ASN A 197 12.14 -2.25 87.47
N ILE A 198 13.46 -2.40 87.25
CA ILE A 198 14.47 -2.36 88.33
C ILE A 198 14.44 -1.01 89.05
N LEU A 199 14.47 0.09 88.30
CA LEU A 199 14.43 1.45 88.86
C LEU A 199 13.16 1.69 89.67
N SER A 200 12.02 1.22 89.17
CA SER A 200 10.75 1.44 89.87
C SER A 200 10.65 0.64 91.16
N TYR A 201 11.17 -0.60 91.18
CA TYR A 201 11.32 -1.38 92.40
C TYR A 201 12.23 -0.68 93.43
N GLN A 202 13.34 -0.07 92.98
CA GLN A 202 14.25 0.71 93.84
C GLN A 202 13.60 1.97 94.42
N LEU A 203 12.66 2.58 93.68
CA LEU A 203 11.89 3.74 94.12
C LEU A 203 10.68 3.39 95.02
N GLY A 204 10.53 2.12 95.42
CA GLY A 204 9.43 1.67 96.27
C GLY A 204 8.08 1.54 95.55
N ALA A 205 8.05 1.68 94.22
CA ALA A 205 6.86 1.50 93.39
C ALA A 205 6.91 0.13 92.69
N GLY A 206 6.16 -0.84 93.19
CA GLY A 206 5.90 -2.06 92.44
C GLY A 206 5.12 -1.72 91.16
N LEU A 207 5.78 -1.69 90.00
CA LEU A 207 5.10 -1.53 88.70
C LEU A 207 4.44 -2.83 88.27
N ASN A 208 3.39 -3.26 88.98
CA ASN A 208 2.44 -4.27 88.55
C ASN A 208 1.11 -3.90 89.24
N THR A 209 0.09 -3.38 88.57
CA THR A 209 -0.81 -4.17 87.74
C THR A 209 -1.89 -3.23 87.20
N GLU A 210 -2.50 -3.59 86.08
CA GLU A 210 -3.73 -3.02 85.56
C GLU A 210 -4.83 -3.02 86.64
N SER A 211 -4.96 -1.97 87.44
CA SER A 211 -6.19 -1.61 88.17
C SER A 211 -6.02 -0.27 88.87
N LEU A 212 -6.63 0.77 88.30
CA LEU A 212 -7.11 1.92 89.08
C LEU A 212 -8.25 1.41 89.98
N GLY A 213 -7.88 0.87 91.14
CA GLY A 213 -8.80 0.37 92.14
C GLY A 213 -8.30 0.71 93.54
N SER A 214 -8.75 1.87 94.02
CA SER A 214 -8.78 2.34 95.41
C SER A 214 -8.14 1.43 96.48
N ALA A 215 -7.06 1.91 97.09
CA ALA A 215 -6.75 1.60 98.49
C ALA A 215 -6.19 2.85 99.17
N SER A 216 -6.64 3.00 100.40
CA SER A 216 -6.70 4.19 101.25
C SER A 216 -5.35 4.78 101.70
N VAL A 217 -5.43 6.09 101.97
CA VAL A 217 -4.52 6.97 102.72
C VAL A 217 -3.94 6.30 103.97
N SER A 218 -2.63 6.50 104.18
CA SER A 218 -2.07 6.76 105.50
C SER A 218 -1.00 7.84 105.39
N GLU A 219 -1.27 8.97 106.04
CA GLU A 219 -0.35 10.09 106.22
C GLU A 219 0.84 9.68 107.08
N THR A 220 2.06 9.83 106.57
CA THR A 220 3.18 10.28 107.39
C THR A 220 4.26 10.91 106.51
N GLY A 221 4.55 12.19 106.76
CA GLY A 221 5.86 12.78 106.48
C GLY A 221 6.06 13.44 105.11
N ALA A 222 6.35 14.73 105.13
CA ALA A 222 6.62 15.63 104.01
C ALA A 222 7.91 15.34 103.20
N LEU A 223 8.24 14.07 102.94
CA LEU A 223 9.36 13.64 102.07
C LEU A 223 8.90 12.81 100.84
N VAL A 224 7.60 12.49 100.72
CA VAL A 224 7.06 11.52 99.74
C VAL A 224 6.57 12.17 98.43
N SER A 225 6.54 13.51 98.32
CA SER A 225 5.99 14.20 97.15
C SER A 225 6.88 14.14 95.89
N SER A 226 8.21 14.16 96.06
CA SER A 226 9.15 14.18 94.93
C SER A 226 9.27 12.83 94.23
N ASP A 227 9.24 11.73 94.99
CA ASP A 227 9.34 10.38 94.42
C ASP A 227 8.06 9.98 93.67
N ASN A 228 6.89 10.41 94.16
CA ASN A 228 5.61 10.15 93.50
C ASN A 228 5.45 10.89 92.16
N ASP A 229 5.96 12.13 92.06
CA ASP A 229 6.00 12.85 90.77
C ASP A 229 6.98 12.19 89.80
N LEU A 230 8.18 11.80 90.25
CA LEU A 230 9.16 11.07 89.44
C LEU A 230 8.59 9.74 88.90
N ILE A 231 7.93 8.94 89.74
CA ILE A 231 7.26 7.69 89.34
C ILE A 231 6.18 7.96 88.30
N THR A 232 5.37 9.01 88.50
CA THR A 232 4.32 9.41 87.54
C THR A 232 4.92 9.80 86.19
N LYS A 233 6.01 10.58 86.17
CA LYS A 233 6.71 10.96 84.92
C LYS A 233 7.37 9.76 84.24
N LEU A 234 7.97 8.83 84.99
CA LEU A 234 8.55 7.59 84.47
C LEU A 234 7.49 6.69 83.82
N ASN A 235 6.29 6.60 84.40
CA ASN A 235 5.18 5.86 83.81
C ASN A 235 4.70 6.49 82.50
N VAL A 236 4.55 7.81 82.45
CA VAL A 236 4.20 8.53 81.21
C VAL A 236 5.29 8.34 80.15
N PHE A 237 6.57 8.39 80.55
CA PHE A 237 7.69 8.16 79.65
C PHE A 237 7.73 6.72 79.10
N LYS A 238 7.50 5.71 79.96
CA LYS A 238 7.35 4.30 79.55
C LYS A 238 6.21 4.12 78.55
N GLU A 239 5.05 4.71 78.83
CA GLU A 239 3.89 4.61 77.94
C GLU A 239 4.17 5.28 76.58
N ASN A 240 4.76 6.47 76.56
CA ASN A 240 5.15 7.14 75.31
C ASN A 240 6.18 6.32 74.50
N PHE A 241 7.16 5.69 75.17
CA PHE A 241 8.14 4.84 74.51
C PHE A 241 7.51 3.56 73.95
N ASN A 242 6.59 2.92 74.69
CA ASN A 242 5.83 1.77 74.22
C ASN A 242 4.93 2.12 73.03
N GLN A 243 4.31 3.30 73.05
CA GLN A 243 3.54 3.82 71.92
C GLN A 243 4.42 4.04 70.69
N LEU A 244 5.64 4.57 70.85
CA LEU A 244 6.60 4.70 69.77
C LEU A 244 6.96 3.32 69.18
N ILE A 245 7.27 2.33 70.01
CA ILE A 245 7.62 0.98 69.54
C ILE A 245 6.47 0.36 68.74
N LYS A 246 5.22 0.51 69.23
CA LYS A 246 4.01 0.07 68.50
C LYS A 246 3.89 0.77 67.13
N GLN A 247 4.10 2.08 67.08
CA GLN A 247 4.09 2.84 65.82
C GLN A 247 5.19 2.39 64.87
N ASP A 248 6.41 2.18 65.38
CA ASP A 248 7.55 1.73 64.58
C ASP A 248 7.38 0.31 64.04
N ALA A 249 6.73 -0.58 64.80
CA ALA A 249 6.33 -1.91 64.33
C ALA A 249 5.30 -1.84 63.18
N LEU A 250 4.31 -0.94 63.27
CA LEU A 250 3.32 -0.73 62.22
C LEU A 250 3.94 -0.14 60.94
N ILE A 251 4.80 0.87 61.06
CA ILE A 251 5.55 1.43 59.92
C ILE A 251 6.42 0.33 59.29
N GLY A 252 7.06 -0.48 60.12
CA GLY A 252 7.98 -1.54 59.73
C GLY A 252 9.40 -1.20 60.16
N LEU A 253 9.93 -1.99 61.11
CA LEU A 253 11.29 -1.87 61.65
C LEU A 253 12.38 -2.21 60.61
N SER A 254 12.01 -2.92 59.55
CA SER A 254 12.84 -3.25 58.39
C SER A 254 12.03 -3.13 57.10
N SER A 255 12.69 -3.16 55.94
CA SER A 255 12.05 -3.16 54.61
C SER A 255 11.18 -4.40 54.32
N SER A 256 11.09 -5.35 55.26
CA SER A 256 10.36 -6.62 55.16
C SER A 256 9.29 -6.81 56.23
N LYS A 257 9.01 -5.77 57.03
CA LYS A 257 7.95 -5.81 58.06
C LYS A 257 7.02 -4.59 57.95
N GLY A 258 5.84 -4.69 58.56
CA GLY A 258 4.87 -3.58 58.65
C GLY A 258 4.40 -3.04 57.29
N LEU A 259 3.97 -1.79 57.28
CA LEU A 259 3.50 -1.08 56.08
C LEU A 259 4.58 -1.00 54.99
N ASN A 260 5.87 -0.90 55.35
CA ASN A 260 6.98 -0.95 54.38
C ASN A 260 6.95 -2.24 53.53
N ASN A 261 6.68 -3.39 54.15
CA ASN A 261 6.57 -4.65 53.42
C ASN A 261 5.32 -4.71 52.56
N THR A 262 4.18 -4.27 53.09
CA THR A 262 2.91 -4.24 52.35
C THR A 262 3.05 -3.35 51.11
N LEU A 263 3.66 -2.17 51.27
CA LEU A 263 3.93 -1.23 50.18
C LEU A 263 4.83 -1.85 49.12
N ARG A 264 5.93 -2.48 49.54
CA ARG A 264 6.83 -3.22 48.66
C ARG A 264 6.13 -4.39 47.96
N THR A 265 5.25 -5.10 48.66
CA THR A 265 4.59 -6.27 48.08
C THR A 265 3.58 -5.83 47.02
N GLU A 266 2.89 -4.71 47.23
CA GLU A 266 2.01 -4.15 46.20
C GLU A 266 2.74 -3.62 45.00
N ILE A 267 3.88 -2.94 45.17
CA ILE A 267 4.64 -2.44 44.02
C ILE A 267 5.12 -3.59 43.12
N HIS A 268 5.46 -4.75 43.69
CA HIS A 268 5.88 -5.94 42.93
C HIS A 268 4.75 -6.59 42.11
N LYS A 269 3.48 -6.24 42.36
CA LYS A 269 2.36 -6.73 41.53
C LYS A 269 2.22 -5.97 40.22
N PHE A 270 2.84 -4.79 40.08
CA PHE A 270 2.80 -4.02 38.84
C PHE A 270 3.63 -4.65 37.74
N ASP A 271 4.85 -5.07 38.07
CA ASP A 271 5.82 -5.54 37.09
C ASP A 271 5.26 -6.66 36.18
N PRO A 272 4.61 -7.74 36.68
CA PRO A 272 4.05 -8.77 35.81
C PRO A 272 2.88 -8.28 34.94
N GLU A 273 2.05 -7.34 35.43
CA GLU A 273 0.95 -6.79 34.63
C GLU A 273 1.47 -5.89 33.51
N ILE A 274 2.52 -5.10 33.77
CA ILE A 274 3.19 -4.29 32.76
C ILE A 274 3.86 -5.18 31.71
N GLU A 275 4.54 -6.25 32.14
CA GLU A 275 5.16 -7.22 31.22
C GLU A 275 4.10 -7.86 30.32
N SER A 276 2.97 -8.29 30.90
CA SER A 276 1.83 -8.85 30.15
C SER A 276 1.26 -7.85 29.13
N LEU A 277 1.08 -6.57 29.50
CA LEU A 277 0.65 -5.53 28.56
C LEU A 277 1.62 -5.39 27.38
N VAL A 278 2.92 -5.27 27.66
CA VAL A 278 3.95 -5.07 26.63
C VAL A 278 4.06 -6.29 25.71
N GLU A 279 3.97 -7.50 26.27
CA GLU A 279 3.98 -8.75 25.52
C GLU A 279 2.79 -8.84 24.57
N ALA A 280 1.57 -8.62 25.07
CA ALA A 280 0.35 -8.67 24.26
C ALA A 280 0.39 -7.67 23.08
N ILE A 281 0.86 -6.44 23.34
CA ILE A 281 1.03 -5.42 22.29
C ILE A 281 2.07 -5.87 21.26
N THR A 282 3.19 -6.45 21.71
CA THR A 282 4.29 -6.87 20.84
C THR A 282 3.88 -8.04 19.94
N ILE A 283 3.21 -9.04 20.50
CA ILE A 283 2.70 -10.20 19.75
C ILE A 283 1.66 -9.74 18.71
N LYS A 284 0.65 -8.98 19.13
CA LYS A 284 -0.42 -8.54 18.22
C LYS A 284 0.06 -7.56 17.15
N LYS A 285 1.06 -6.73 17.46
CA LYS A 285 1.76 -5.91 16.46
C LYS A 285 2.47 -6.78 15.43
N ALA A 286 3.20 -7.82 15.87
CA ALA A 286 3.89 -8.74 14.97
C ALA A 286 2.91 -9.50 14.07
N GLU A 287 1.80 -9.99 14.62
CA GLU A 287 0.71 -10.62 13.85
C GLU A 287 0.11 -9.66 12.81
N SER A 288 -0.19 -8.41 13.18
CA SER A 288 -0.74 -7.42 12.23
C SER A 288 0.26 -7.10 11.11
N LEU A 289 1.56 -7.03 11.42
CA LEU A 289 2.62 -6.84 10.44
C LEU A 289 2.70 -8.04 9.48
N GLU A 290 2.71 -9.26 10.00
CA GLU A 290 2.75 -10.48 9.19
C GLU A 290 1.52 -10.55 8.27
N ASN A 291 0.31 -10.40 8.80
CA ASN A 291 -0.93 -10.40 8.02
C ASN A 291 -0.93 -9.32 6.94
N SER A 292 -0.45 -8.12 7.26
CA SER A 292 -0.32 -7.01 6.30
C SER A 292 0.67 -7.33 5.17
N THR A 293 1.83 -7.90 5.49
CA THR A 293 2.84 -8.29 4.50
C THR A 293 2.36 -9.43 3.61
N GLN A 294 1.67 -10.44 4.17
CA GLN A 294 1.07 -11.53 3.40
C GLN A 294 -0.02 -11.01 2.45
N LEU A 295 -0.91 -10.15 2.93
CA LEU A 295 -1.96 -9.54 2.11
C LEU A 295 -1.36 -8.70 0.96
N LEU A 296 -0.29 -7.95 1.22
CA LEU A 296 0.43 -7.19 0.19
C LEU A 296 1.06 -8.11 -0.86
N MET A 297 1.70 -9.21 -0.45
CA MET A 297 2.25 -10.21 -1.39
C MET A 297 1.15 -10.82 -2.29
N ILE A 298 -0.01 -11.14 -1.71
CA ILE A 298 -1.16 -11.67 -2.46
C ILE A 298 -1.67 -10.63 -3.47
N LEU A 299 -1.81 -9.36 -3.07
CA LEU A 299 -2.26 -8.29 -3.96
C LEU A 299 -1.29 -8.03 -5.11
N ILE A 300 0.02 -8.02 -4.84
CA ILE A 300 1.05 -7.88 -5.88
C ILE A 300 1.01 -9.08 -6.83
N GLY A 301 0.90 -10.30 -6.31
CA GLY A 301 0.77 -11.51 -7.12
C GLY A 301 -0.47 -11.47 -8.02
N LEU A 302 -1.61 -11.04 -7.49
CA LEU A 302 -2.86 -10.87 -8.25
C LEU A 302 -2.72 -9.78 -9.33
N LEU A 303 -2.06 -8.67 -9.03
CA LEU A 303 -1.79 -7.61 -10.00
C LEU A 303 -0.94 -8.12 -11.17
N ILE A 304 0.11 -8.89 -10.89
CA ILE A 304 0.96 -9.52 -11.92
C ILE A 304 0.12 -10.48 -12.78
N LEU A 305 -0.73 -11.30 -12.17
CA LEU A 305 -1.61 -12.22 -12.91
C LEU A 305 -2.59 -11.47 -13.82
N ILE A 306 -3.17 -10.35 -13.36
CA ILE A 306 -4.05 -9.51 -14.17
C ILE A 306 -3.29 -8.91 -15.36
N ILE A 307 -2.06 -8.44 -15.15
CA ILE A 307 -1.21 -7.90 -16.21
C ILE A 307 -0.88 -8.97 -17.24
N ILE A 308 -0.44 -10.16 -16.82
CA ILE A 308 -0.13 -11.29 -17.71
C ILE A 308 -1.38 -11.70 -18.50
N PHE A 309 -2.51 -11.86 -17.82
CA PHE A 309 -3.78 -12.21 -18.46
C PHE A 309 -4.16 -11.21 -19.55
N TYR A 310 -3.98 -9.91 -19.28
CA TYR A 310 -4.24 -8.89 -20.27
C TYR A 310 -3.25 -8.93 -21.43
N ILE A 311 -1.95 -9.09 -21.19
CA ILE A 311 -0.93 -9.19 -22.23
C ILE A 311 -1.28 -10.33 -23.21
N VAL A 312 -1.66 -11.50 -22.69
CA VAL A 312 -2.06 -12.65 -23.52
C VAL A 312 -3.32 -12.33 -24.35
N ARG A 313 -4.30 -11.63 -23.76
CA ARG A 313 -5.51 -11.19 -24.47
C ARG A 313 -5.24 -10.11 -25.50
N PHE A 314 -4.33 -9.19 -25.21
CA PHE A 314 -3.92 -8.13 -26.13
C PHE A 314 -3.17 -8.71 -27.33
N SER A 315 -2.19 -9.59 -27.08
CA SER A 315 -1.42 -10.28 -28.12
C SER A 315 -2.32 -11.05 -29.09
N SER A 316 -3.32 -11.77 -28.58
CA SER A 316 -4.26 -12.52 -29.42
C SER A 316 -5.28 -11.65 -30.16
N SER A 317 -5.59 -10.45 -29.66
CA SER A 317 -6.59 -9.56 -30.28
C SER A 317 -6.02 -8.57 -31.28
N ILE A 318 -4.75 -8.20 -31.14
CA ILE A 318 -4.14 -7.11 -31.92
C ILE A 318 -2.84 -7.58 -32.58
N THR A 319 -1.85 -8.03 -31.79
CA THR A 319 -0.52 -8.39 -32.30
C THR A 319 -0.59 -9.50 -33.34
N ARG A 320 -1.21 -10.65 -33.03
CA ARG A 320 -1.30 -11.77 -33.98
C ARG A 320 -2.04 -11.43 -35.28
N PRO A 321 -3.21 -10.73 -35.27
CA PRO A 321 -3.84 -10.26 -36.50
C PRO A 321 -2.97 -9.32 -37.34
N ILE A 322 -2.20 -8.42 -36.71
CA ILE A 322 -1.27 -7.52 -37.42
C ILE A 322 -0.13 -8.32 -38.05
N ASP A 323 0.45 -9.29 -37.33
CA ASP A 323 1.50 -10.16 -37.88
C ASP A 323 0.99 -10.93 -39.10
N LYS A 324 -0.22 -11.49 -39.02
CA LYS A 324 -0.86 -12.14 -40.19
C LYS A 324 -1.11 -11.18 -41.34
N LEU A 325 -1.49 -9.94 -41.07
CA LEU A 325 -1.67 -8.94 -42.11
C LEU A 325 -0.33 -8.65 -42.81
N ASN A 326 0.75 -8.56 -42.03
CA ASN A 326 2.10 -8.36 -42.54
C ASN A 326 2.58 -9.55 -43.39
N GLU A 327 2.25 -10.79 -43.01
CA GLU A 327 2.49 -11.99 -43.82
C GLU A 327 1.81 -11.93 -45.20
N TYR A 328 0.64 -11.30 -45.31
CA TYR A 328 -0.07 -11.11 -46.58
C TYR A 328 0.46 -9.93 -47.39
N LEU A 329 0.88 -8.85 -46.71
CA LEU A 329 1.42 -7.66 -47.36
C LEU A 329 2.80 -7.90 -47.96
N GLN A 330 3.62 -8.77 -47.36
CA GLN A 330 4.97 -9.08 -47.86
C GLN A 330 4.97 -9.64 -49.30
N PRO A 331 4.22 -10.71 -49.64
CA PRO A 331 4.09 -11.18 -51.02
C PRO A 331 3.39 -10.16 -51.93
N LEU A 332 2.33 -9.50 -51.43
CA LEU A 332 1.58 -8.50 -52.19
C LEU A 332 2.48 -7.34 -52.66
N SER A 333 3.42 -6.90 -51.81
CA SER A 333 4.40 -5.86 -52.14
C SER A 333 5.35 -6.26 -53.28
N LYS A 334 5.50 -7.56 -53.53
CA LYS A 334 6.29 -8.13 -54.63
C LYS A 334 5.43 -8.48 -55.85
N GLY A 335 4.16 -8.06 -55.88
CA GLY A 335 3.22 -8.38 -56.95
C GLY A 335 2.67 -9.81 -56.91
N ILE A 336 2.91 -10.56 -55.84
CA ILE A 336 2.40 -11.93 -55.69
C ILE A 336 1.03 -11.88 -55.02
N LEU A 337 -0.03 -12.18 -55.79
CA LEU A 337 -1.41 -12.16 -55.30
C LEU A 337 -1.75 -13.44 -54.55
N PRO A 338 -2.17 -13.39 -53.26
CA PRO A 338 -2.50 -14.58 -52.50
C PRO A 338 -3.82 -15.22 -52.98
N ASP A 339 -3.88 -16.55 -52.96
CA ASP A 339 -5.04 -17.31 -53.45
C ASP A 339 -6.30 -17.08 -52.61
N LYS A 340 -6.15 -17.05 -51.28
CA LYS A 340 -7.25 -16.91 -50.32
C LYS A 340 -7.23 -15.53 -49.67
N LEU A 341 -8.41 -14.96 -49.44
CA LEU A 341 -8.56 -13.69 -48.71
C LEU A 341 -8.31 -13.87 -47.21
N LEU A 342 -7.81 -12.82 -46.56
CA LEU A 342 -7.57 -12.83 -45.12
C LEU A 342 -8.91 -12.69 -44.39
N LEU A 343 -9.30 -13.70 -43.62
CA LEU A 343 -10.53 -13.67 -42.82
C LEU A 343 -10.21 -13.49 -41.33
N LEU A 344 -10.48 -12.30 -40.81
CA LEU A 344 -10.40 -12.03 -39.38
C LEU A 344 -11.78 -12.13 -38.72
N LYS A 345 -11.85 -12.88 -37.61
CA LYS A 345 -13.08 -13.05 -36.82
C LYS A 345 -13.45 -11.82 -35.96
N GLN A 346 -12.53 -10.88 -35.78
CA GLN A 346 -12.67 -9.76 -34.85
C GLN A 346 -13.16 -8.54 -35.61
N LYS A 347 -14.12 -7.76 -35.09
CA LYS A 347 -14.56 -6.48 -35.70
C LYS A 347 -13.88 -5.31 -34.97
N ASN A 348 -12.67 -4.98 -35.37
CA ASN A 348 -11.86 -3.87 -34.84
C ASN A 348 -11.15 -3.14 -36.00
N GLU A 349 -10.30 -2.17 -35.71
CA GLU A 349 -9.61 -1.39 -36.75
C GLU A 349 -8.71 -2.26 -37.64
N VAL A 350 -8.17 -3.38 -37.11
CA VAL A 350 -7.41 -4.35 -37.92
C VAL A 350 -8.32 -5.09 -38.91
N PHE A 351 -9.60 -5.28 -38.58
CA PHE A 351 -10.59 -5.81 -39.52
C PHE A 351 -10.91 -4.84 -40.63
N ASP A 352 -11.01 -3.54 -40.33
CA ASP A 352 -11.22 -2.52 -41.36
C ASP A 352 -10.03 -2.47 -42.32
N MET A 353 -8.79 -2.57 -41.80
CA MET A 353 -7.58 -2.70 -42.63
C MET A 353 -7.59 -3.96 -43.49
N THR A 354 -8.01 -5.09 -42.91
CA THR A 354 -8.14 -6.37 -43.62
C THR A 354 -9.15 -6.28 -44.75
N LYS A 355 -10.29 -5.63 -44.51
CA LYS A 355 -11.32 -5.44 -45.52
C LYS A 355 -10.79 -4.63 -46.71
N ALA A 356 -10.13 -3.50 -46.44
CA ALA A 356 -9.53 -2.67 -47.49
C ALA A 356 -8.45 -3.42 -48.30
N ILE A 357 -7.62 -4.24 -47.63
CA ILE A 357 -6.61 -5.06 -48.31
C ILE A 357 -7.25 -6.16 -49.15
N ASN A 358 -8.30 -6.82 -48.66
CA ASN A 358 -9.01 -7.83 -49.45
C ASN A 358 -9.68 -7.21 -50.69
N GLU A 359 -10.31 -6.04 -50.56
CA GLU A 359 -10.88 -5.29 -51.69
C GLU A 359 -9.80 -4.92 -52.72
N LEU A 360 -8.61 -4.50 -52.27
CA LEU A 360 -7.46 -4.25 -53.14
C LEU A 360 -6.97 -5.53 -53.85
N ILE A 361 -6.82 -6.64 -53.14
CA ILE A 361 -6.41 -7.94 -53.72
C ILE A 361 -7.41 -8.39 -54.78
N GLU A 362 -8.70 -8.32 -54.51
CA GLU A 362 -9.75 -8.66 -55.49
C GLU A 362 -9.69 -7.74 -56.72
N GLY A 363 -9.49 -6.44 -56.51
CA GLY A 363 -9.34 -5.47 -57.58
C GLY A 363 -8.13 -5.75 -58.47
N LEU A 364 -6.98 -6.05 -57.87
CA LEU A 364 -5.78 -6.44 -58.59
C LEU A 364 -5.98 -7.75 -59.35
N LYS A 365 -6.63 -8.77 -58.76
CA LYS A 365 -6.96 -10.03 -59.48
C LYS A 365 -7.81 -9.79 -60.72
N LYS A 366 -8.85 -8.95 -60.61
CA LYS A 366 -9.69 -8.56 -61.76
C LYS A 366 -8.89 -7.81 -62.83
N THR A 367 -8.01 -6.91 -62.40
CA THR A 367 -7.13 -6.14 -63.29
C THR A 367 -6.12 -7.03 -64.02
N THR A 368 -5.50 -7.99 -63.33
CA THR A 368 -4.59 -8.98 -63.92
C THR A 368 -5.32 -9.87 -64.92
N SER A 369 -6.50 -10.37 -64.58
CA SER A 369 -7.31 -11.20 -65.48
C SER A 369 -7.72 -10.44 -66.73
N PHE A 370 -8.08 -9.15 -66.61
CA PHE A 370 -8.37 -8.30 -67.76
C PHE A 370 -7.12 -8.07 -68.64
N ALA A 371 -5.97 -7.78 -68.04
CA ALA A 371 -4.72 -7.62 -68.79
C ALA A 371 -4.36 -8.90 -69.56
N GLU A 372 -4.58 -10.07 -68.97
CA GLU A 372 -4.36 -11.37 -69.60
C GLU A 372 -5.31 -11.61 -70.78
N THR A 373 -6.61 -11.32 -70.65
CA THR A 373 -7.57 -11.48 -71.77
C THR A 373 -7.24 -10.55 -72.94
N ILE A 374 -6.83 -9.30 -72.64
CA ILE A 374 -6.37 -8.36 -73.66
C ILE A 374 -5.08 -8.86 -74.33
N GLY A 375 -4.14 -9.43 -73.57
CA GLY A 375 -2.91 -10.03 -74.08
C GLY A 375 -3.15 -11.25 -74.98
N GLN A 376 -4.26 -11.97 -74.79
CA GLN A 376 -4.70 -13.08 -75.65
C GLN A 376 -5.43 -12.61 -76.92
N GLY A 377 -5.59 -11.30 -77.13
CA GLY A 377 -6.28 -10.73 -78.28
C GLY A 377 -7.81 -10.73 -78.16
N VAL A 378 -8.35 -11.00 -76.97
CA VAL A 378 -9.79 -10.97 -76.69
C VAL A 378 -10.16 -9.61 -76.12
N TYR A 379 -10.73 -8.74 -76.96
CA TYR A 379 -11.03 -7.36 -76.58
C TYR A 379 -12.49 -7.12 -76.13
N ASP A 380 -13.38 -8.08 -76.36
CA ASP A 380 -14.80 -8.01 -76.00
C ASP A 380 -15.04 -8.51 -74.56
N VAL A 381 -14.36 -7.87 -73.59
CA VAL A 381 -14.49 -8.20 -72.18
C VAL A 381 -14.88 -6.94 -71.40
N GLU A 382 -15.92 -7.05 -70.58
CA GLU A 382 -16.35 -5.99 -69.69
C GLU A 382 -15.35 -5.85 -68.51
N PHE A 383 -14.81 -4.65 -68.33
CA PHE A 383 -13.91 -4.34 -67.23
C PHE A 383 -14.25 -2.97 -66.65
N LYS A 384 -14.40 -2.94 -65.33
CA LYS A 384 -14.70 -1.73 -64.56
C LYS A 384 -13.51 -1.39 -63.66
N PRO A 385 -12.93 -0.18 -63.77
CA PRO A 385 -11.88 0.28 -62.87
C PRO A 385 -12.36 0.33 -61.42
N LEU A 386 -11.42 0.23 -60.47
CA LEU A 386 -11.76 0.20 -59.02
C LEU A 386 -12.40 1.50 -58.53
N SER A 387 -12.06 2.62 -59.17
CA SER A 387 -12.68 3.93 -58.97
C SER A 387 -12.50 4.75 -60.24
N ASP A 388 -13.21 5.87 -60.35
CA ASP A 388 -13.03 6.81 -61.47
C ASP A 388 -11.58 7.32 -61.60
N LYS A 389 -10.80 7.25 -60.50
CA LYS A 389 -9.39 7.67 -60.43
C LYS A 389 -8.40 6.49 -60.43
N ASP A 390 -8.84 5.28 -60.79
CA ASP A 390 -7.95 4.12 -60.93
C ASP A 390 -7.08 4.28 -62.18
N VAL A 391 -5.86 4.77 -61.97
CA VAL A 391 -4.88 5.05 -63.03
C VAL A 391 -4.56 3.79 -63.84
N LEU A 392 -4.36 2.65 -63.17
CA LEU A 392 -3.98 1.41 -63.84
C LEU A 392 -5.15 0.85 -64.66
N GLY A 393 -6.34 0.77 -64.06
CA GLY A 393 -7.54 0.31 -64.73
C GLY A 393 -7.88 1.16 -65.97
N ASN A 394 -7.83 2.49 -65.84
CA ASN A 394 -8.09 3.41 -66.96
C ASN A 394 -7.03 3.31 -68.06
N SER A 395 -5.76 3.06 -67.69
CA SER A 395 -4.67 2.87 -68.65
C SER A 395 -4.86 1.58 -69.46
N LEU A 396 -5.28 0.49 -68.82
CA LEU A 396 -5.58 -0.77 -69.51
C LEU A 396 -6.81 -0.65 -70.43
N LEU A 397 -7.83 0.11 -70.03
CA LEU A 397 -8.97 0.43 -70.92
C LEU A 397 -8.52 1.20 -72.16
N SER A 398 -7.65 2.19 -71.97
CA SER A 398 -7.08 2.97 -73.07
C SER A 398 -6.23 2.10 -73.99
N MET A 399 -5.43 1.19 -73.42
CA MET A 399 -4.65 0.21 -74.18
C MET A 399 -5.55 -0.72 -75.01
N ARG A 400 -6.64 -1.24 -74.44
CA ARG A 400 -7.64 -2.01 -75.20
C ARG A 400 -8.20 -1.21 -76.36
N THR A 401 -8.63 0.02 -76.13
CA THR A 401 -9.19 0.88 -77.19
C THR A 401 -8.19 1.09 -78.33
N ASN A 402 -6.92 1.35 -77.99
CA ASN A 402 -5.85 1.51 -78.98
C ASN A 402 -5.58 0.21 -79.75
N LEU A 403 -5.63 -0.95 -79.09
CA LEU A 403 -5.45 -2.26 -79.74
C LEU A 403 -6.61 -2.59 -80.68
N ILE A 404 -7.86 -2.32 -80.28
CA ILE A 404 -9.03 -2.47 -81.15
C ILE A 404 -8.89 -1.57 -82.38
N GLN A 405 -8.53 -0.30 -82.16
CA GLN A 405 -8.31 0.66 -83.25
C GLN A 405 -7.21 0.16 -84.20
N SER A 406 -6.04 -0.21 -83.67
CA SER A 406 -4.94 -0.73 -84.47
C SER A 406 -5.31 -2.00 -85.24
N GLN A 407 -6.08 -2.92 -84.64
CA GLN A 407 -6.56 -4.13 -85.32
C GLN A 407 -7.55 -3.79 -86.44
N SER A 408 -8.43 -2.81 -86.23
CA SER A 408 -9.38 -2.37 -87.26
C SER A 408 -8.68 -1.67 -88.43
N GLU A 409 -7.68 -0.83 -88.14
CA GLU A 409 -6.86 -0.14 -89.13
C GLU A 409 -5.98 -1.12 -89.90
N GLU A 410 -5.43 -2.14 -89.24
CA GLU A 410 -4.66 -3.20 -89.89
C GLU A 410 -5.53 -4.02 -90.84
N LYS A 411 -6.74 -4.43 -90.43
CA LYS A 411 -7.68 -5.11 -91.33
C LYS A 411 -8.05 -4.24 -92.54
N LYS A 412 -8.22 -2.93 -92.34
CA LYS A 412 -8.49 -1.99 -93.43
C LYS A 412 -7.29 -1.88 -94.37
N ARG A 413 -6.07 -1.75 -93.83
CA ARG A 413 -4.83 -1.72 -94.61
C ARG A 413 -4.62 -3.00 -95.43
N GLN A 414 -4.83 -4.17 -94.82
CA GLN A 414 -4.75 -5.45 -95.53
C GLN A 414 -5.71 -5.50 -96.71
N HIS A 415 -6.95 -5.06 -96.53
CA HIS A 415 -7.92 -5.00 -97.62
C HIS A 415 -7.48 -4.03 -98.74
N GLU A 416 -6.94 -2.86 -98.39
CA GLU A 416 -6.41 -1.89 -99.37
C GLU A 416 -5.17 -2.42 -100.09
N ASP A 417 -4.25 -3.08 -99.39
CA ASP A 417 -3.04 -3.67 -99.97
C ASP A 417 -3.38 -4.86 -100.88
N ASP A 418 -4.35 -5.70 -100.51
CA ASP A 418 -4.86 -6.78 -101.36
C ASP A 418 -5.44 -6.22 -102.66
N LEU A 419 -6.23 -5.14 -102.59
CA LEU A 419 -6.76 -4.44 -103.77
C LEU A 419 -5.64 -3.84 -104.64
N ARG A 420 -4.63 -3.22 -104.03
CA ARG A 420 -3.47 -2.65 -104.75
C ARG A 420 -2.64 -3.74 -105.42
N LYS A 421 -2.37 -4.84 -104.71
CA LYS A 421 -1.64 -5.99 -105.25
C LYS A 421 -2.39 -6.58 -106.44
N TRP A 422 -3.69 -6.81 -106.29
CA TRP A 422 -4.57 -7.25 -107.37
C TRP A 422 -4.50 -6.31 -108.58
N SER A 423 -4.60 -4.99 -108.38
CA SER A 423 -4.52 -4.00 -109.46
C SER A 423 -3.15 -3.98 -110.16
N ASN A 424 -2.05 -4.07 -109.41
CA ASN A 424 -0.70 -4.06 -109.97
C ASN A 424 -0.39 -5.35 -110.75
N GLU A 425 -0.83 -6.50 -110.24
CA GLU A 425 -0.74 -7.78 -110.95
C GLU A 425 -1.54 -7.71 -112.27
N GLY A 426 -2.75 -7.16 -112.24
CA GLY A 426 -3.52 -6.89 -113.45
C GLY A 426 -2.76 -6.02 -114.45
N LEU A 427 -2.28 -4.86 -114.02
CA LEU A 427 -1.53 -3.94 -114.89
C LEU A 427 -0.27 -4.58 -115.48
N ALA A 428 0.48 -5.35 -114.70
CA ALA A 428 1.67 -6.05 -115.17
C ALA A 428 1.33 -7.09 -116.25
N GLN A 429 0.26 -7.87 -116.06
CA GLN A 429 -0.23 -8.83 -117.06
C GLN A 429 -0.66 -8.12 -118.35
N PHE A 430 -1.35 -6.98 -118.25
CA PHE A 430 -1.73 -6.19 -119.43
C PHE A 430 -0.54 -5.55 -120.14
N ASN A 431 0.45 -5.04 -119.40
CA ASN A 431 1.69 -4.52 -119.99
C ASN A 431 2.48 -5.61 -120.73
N GLU A 432 2.50 -6.83 -120.20
CA GLU A 432 3.09 -7.98 -120.87
C GLU A 432 2.36 -8.31 -122.18
N LEU A 433 1.02 -8.35 -122.16
CA LEU A 433 0.18 -8.58 -123.34
C LEU A 433 0.40 -7.53 -124.43
N LEU A 434 0.48 -6.26 -124.03
CA LEU A 434 0.79 -5.14 -124.92
C LEU A 434 2.16 -5.31 -125.58
N ARG A 435 3.16 -5.81 -124.83
CA ARG A 435 4.52 -6.01 -125.35
C ARG A 435 4.63 -7.21 -126.30
N GLN A 436 3.96 -8.32 -126.00
CA GLN A 436 4.00 -9.54 -126.82
C GLN A 436 3.27 -9.40 -128.15
N SER A 437 2.30 -8.49 -128.24
CA SER A 437 1.48 -8.29 -129.45
C SER A 437 1.87 -7.03 -130.24
N ALA A 438 3.11 -6.55 -130.07
CA ALA A 438 3.61 -5.35 -130.74
C ALA A 438 3.69 -5.56 -132.26
N GLY A 439 2.79 -4.91 -133.01
CA GLY A 439 2.82 -4.86 -134.48
C GLY A 439 1.56 -5.35 -135.19
N ASN A 440 0.57 -5.89 -134.48
CA ASN A 440 -0.74 -6.23 -135.08
C ASN A 440 -1.88 -5.80 -134.13
N ILE A 441 -2.60 -4.74 -134.53
CA ILE A 441 -3.64 -4.12 -133.71
C ILE A 441 -4.84 -5.05 -133.48
N ASP A 442 -5.21 -5.85 -134.48
CA ASP A 442 -6.38 -6.74 -134.42
C ASP A 442 -6.15 -7.94 -133.49
N LEU A 443 -4.93 -8.50 -133.49
CA LEU A 443 -4.56 -9.57 -132.56
C LEU A 443 -4.40 -9.06 -131.13
N LEU A 444 -3.92 -7.82 -130.96
CA LEU A 444 -3.76 -7.17 -129.67
C LEU A 444 -5.12 -6.89 -129.02
N THR A 445 -6.07 -6.30 -129.76
CA THR A 445 -7.41 -5.96 -129.25
C THR A 445 -8.17 -7.20 -128.80
N ALA A 446 -8.15 -8.28 -129.59
CA ALA A 446 -8.76 -9.56 -129.21
C ALA A 446 -8.09 -10.20 -127.96
N SER A 447 -6.77 -10.12 -127.86
CA SER A 447 -6.02 -10.69 -126.72
C SER A 447 -6.24 -9.91 -125.43
N ILE A 448 -6.30 -8.57 -125.50
CA ILE A 448 -6.63 -7.69 -124.37
C ILE A 448 -8.05 -8.00 -123.87
N VAL A 449 -9.04 -8.04 -124.76
CA VAL A 449 -10.44 -8.25 -124.39
C VAL A 449 -10.62 -9.60 -123.71
N ARG A 450 -10.07 -10.68 -124.29
CA ARG A 450 -10.14 -12.02 -123.71
C ARG A 450 -9.48 -12.09 -122.33
N HIS A 451 -8.32 -11.47 -122.15
CA HIS A 451 -7.64 -11.46 -120.86
C HIS A 451 -8.39 -10.62 -119.82
N LEU A 452 -9.00 -9.51 -120.23
CA LEU A 452 -9.80 -8.64 -119.36
C LEU A 452 -11.08 -9.29 -118.84
N VAL A 453 -11.79 -10.01 -119.72
CA VAL A 453 -12.96 -10.82 -119.34
C VAL A 453 -12.57 -11.85 -118.29
N ASN A 454 -11.48 -12.59 -118.52
CA ASN A 454 -11.01 -13.62 -117.60
C ASN A 454 -10.47 -13.05 -116.28
N PHE A 455 -9.71 -11.95 -116.32
CA PHE A 455 -9.09 -11.33 -115.14
C PHE A 455 -10.12 -10.68 -114.21
N LEU A 456 -11.15 -10.03 -114.77
CA LEU A 456 -12.24 -9.44 -114.01
C LEU A 456 -13.37 -10.44 -113.69
N GLY A 457 -13.33 -11.66 -114.23
CA GLY A 457 -14.43 -12.62 -114.15
C GLY A 457 -15.74 -12.08 -114.73
N SER A 458 -15.65 -11.21 -115.74
CA SER A 458 -16.81 -10.58 -116.38
C SER A 458 -17.40 -11.49 -117.45
N ASN A 459 -18.70 -11.34 -117.76
CA ASN A 459 -19.39 -12.22 -118.71
C ASN A 459 -19.21 -11.81 -120.19
N GLN A 460 -19.04 -10.52 -120.47
CA GLN A 460 -18.91 -9.96 -121.82
C GLN A 460 -17.97 -8.75 -121.78
N SER A 461 -17.29 -8.46 -122.88
CA SER A 461 -16.50 -7.26 -123.05
C SER A 461 -16.62 -6.75 -124.50
N GLY A 462 -16.17 -5.54 -124.74
CA GLY A 462 -16.22 -4.90 -126.05
C GLY A 462 -15.20 -3.79 -126.07
N LEU A 463 -14.28 -3.83 -127.03
CA LEU A 463 -13.26 -2.81 -127.23
C LEU A 463 -13.55 -2.09 -128.54
N PHE A 464 -13.72 -0.78 -128.44
CA PHE A 464 -13.93 0.10 -129.58
C PHE A 464 -12.65 0.92 -129.80
N LEU A 465 -12.19 0.99 -131.04
CA LEU A 465 -11.11 1.89 -131.44
C LEU A 465 -11.70 3.07 -132.21
N LEU A 466 -11.18 4.27 -131.95
CA LEU A 466 -11.52 5.47 -132.71
C LEU A 466 -10.75 5.43 -134.02
N ASN A 467 -11.46 5.35 -135.14
CA ASN A 467 -10.88 5.39 -136.47
C ASN A 467 -10.98 6.83 -137.00
N ASP A 468 -9.86 7.56 -137.06
CA ASP A 468 -9.75 8.96 -137.48
C ASP A 468 -8.96 9.15 -138.78
N ASN A 469 -8.72 8.05 -139.52
CA ASN A 469 -7.94 8.04 -140.75
C ASN A 469 -8.53 8.97 -141.84
N ASN A 470 -9.82 9.28 -141.76
CA ASN A 470 -10.49 10.27 -142.61
C ASN A 470 -11.09 11.39 -141.75
N LYS A 471 -10.65 12.64 -141.97
CA LYS A 471 -11.11 13.80 -141.18
C LYS A 471 -12.58 14.16 -141.39
N GLU A 472 -13.23 13.64 -142.43
CA GLU A 472 -14.67 13.83 -142.68
C GLU A 472 -15.55 12.67 -142.17
N ASP A 473 -14.95 11.56 -141.71
CA ASP A 473 -15.68 10.40 -141.16
C ASP A 473 -14.89 9.77 -140.00
N ILE A 474 -15.15 10.27 -138.80
CA ILE A 474 -14.59 9.76 -137.55
C ILE A 474 -15.67 8.91 -136.87
N HIS A 475 -15.43 7.61 -136.74
CA HIS A 475 -16.35 6.68 -136.08
C HIS A 475 -15.62 5.73 -135.13
N LEU A 476 -16.39 5.15 -134.20
CA LEU A 476 -15.91 4.10 -133.31
C LEU A 476 -16.12 2.74 -133.97
N GLU A 477 -15.04 2.00 -134.18
CA GLU A 477 -15.06 0.67 -134.77
C GLU A 477 -14.94 -0.36 -133.64
N LEU A 478 -15.87 -1.32 -133.59
CA LEU A 478 -15.79 -2.43 -132.65
C LEU A 478 -14.74 -3.43 -133.15
N VAL A 479 -13.62 -3.53 -132.43
CA VAL A 479 -12.45 -4.28 -132.87
C VAL A 479 -12.24 -5.58 -132.11
N ALA A 480 -12.92 -5.78 -130.97
CA ALA A 480 -12.94 -7.05 -130.24
C ALA A 480 -14.13 -7.11 -129.27
N THR A 481 -14.67 -8.32 -129.05
CA THR A 481 -15.80 -8.63 -128.15
C THR A 481 -15.51 -9.84 -127.29
#